data_AF-A0A915IHI4-F1
#
_entry.id   AF-A0A915IHI4-F1
#
_cell.length_a   1.000
_cell.length_b   1.000
_cell.length_c   1.000
_cell.angle_alpha   90.00
_cell.angle_beta   90.00
_cell.angle_gamma   90.00
#
_symmetry.space_group_name_H-M   'P 1'
#
loop_
_entity.id
_entity.type
_entity.pdbx_description
1 polymer ?
#
loop_
_entity_poly.entity_id
_entity_poly.type
_entity_poly.pdbx_seq_one_letter_code
_entity_poly.pdbx_strand_id
1 'polypeptide(L)'
;MLERTLAIIKPEAISHESQIHFEIANAGLSIVAKKHVLLTKDQCEDFLIQQKNDPNFKSTCQSMCSDTCTILILEGQNAVRLWLEMLGPDDVDQARRTDPDL
;
A
#
# COMPACT_ATOMS: atom_id res chain seq x y z
N MET A 1 -11.41 12.29 15.85
CA MET A 1 -9.99 12.72 15.86
C MET A 1 -9.40 12.21 14.56
N LEU A 2 -8.64 13.04 13.85
CA LEU A 2 -8.01 12.62 12.59
C LEU A 2 -6.83 11.69 12.90
N GLU A 3 -6.77 10.58 12.17
CA GLU A 3 -5.68 9.62 12.19
C GLU A 3 -4.86 9.76 10.92
N ARG A 4 -3.59 9.34 11.00
CA ARG A 4 -2.71 9.23 9.83
C ARG A 4 -2.22 7.81 9.68
N THR A 5 -2.14 7.35 8.44
CA THR A 5 -1.53 6.07 8.09
C THR A 5 -0.55 6.24 6.94
N LEU A 6 0.43 5.34 6.89
CA LEU A 6 1.38 5.24 5.80
C LEU A 6 0.83 4.26 4.76
N ALA A 7 0.81 4.67 3.51
CA ALA A 7 0.45 3.81 2.38
C ALA A 7 1.60 3.77 1.37
N ILE A 8 1.75 2.62 0.71
CA ILE A 8 2.77 2.43 -0.33
C ILE A 8 2.08 1.87 -1.58
N ILE A 9 2.25 2.55 -2.70
CA ILE A 9 1.92 2.03 -4.03
C ILE A 9 3.19 1.35 -4.55
N LYS A 10 3.11 0.03 -4.73
CA LYS A 10 4.19 -0.81 -5.25
C LYS A 10 4.52 -0.46 -6.71
N PRO A 11 5.72 -0.77 -7.20
CA PRO A 11 6.14 -0.44 -8.57
C PRO A 11 5.17 -0.90 -9.65
N GLU A 12 4.66 -2.14 -9.53
CA GLU A 12 3.71 -2.73 -10.47
C GLU A 12 2.37 -1.99 -10.57
N ALA A 13 2.00 -1.23 -9.53
CA ALA A 13 0.73 -0.51 -9.44
C ALA A 13 0.84 0.98 -9.81
N ILE A 14 2.06 1.49 -10.08
CA ILE A 14 2.27 2.93 -10.40
C ILE A 14 1.51 3.36 -11.65
N SER A 15 1.36 2.50 -12.65
CA SER A 15 0.58 2.81 -13.86
C SER A 15 -0.90 3.13 -13.56
N HIS A 16 -1.41 2.71 -12.39
CA HIS A 16 -2.77 2.94 -11.92
C HIS A 16 -2.84 4.00 -10.81
N GLU A 17 -1.75 4.72 -10.54
CA GLU A 17 -1.65 5.66 -9.41
C GLU A 17 -2.78 6.70 -9.38
N SER A 18 -3.16 7.25 -10.53
CA SER A 18 -4.25 8.23 -10.63
C SER A 18 -5.60 7.63 -10.18
N GLN A 19 -5.88 6.37 -10.54
CA GLN A 19 -7.09 5.67 -10.11
C GLN A 19 -7.04 5.39 -8.61
N ILE A 20 -5.90 4.94 -8.10
CA ILE A 20 -5.71 4.67 -6.67
C ILE A 20 -5.94 5.95 -5.85
N HIS A 21 -5.43 7.10 -6.28
CA HIS A 21 -5.69 8.37 -5.61
C HIS A 21 -7.16 8.75 -5.62
N PHE A 22 -7.87 8.46 -6.71
CA PHE A 22 -9.31 8.69 -6.80
C PHE A 22 -10.09 7.82 -5.81
N GLU A 23 -9.76 6.53 -5.69
CA GLU A 23 -10.40 5.65 -4.70
C GLU A 23 -10.09 6.04 -3.26
N ILE A 24 -8.85 6.47 -2.97
CA ILE A 24 -8.47 7.00 -1.65
C ILE A 24 -9.36 8.21 -1.29
N ALA A 25 -9.58 9.12 -2.23
CA ALA A 25 -10.45 10.28 -2.01
C ALA A 25 -11.92 9.87 -1.83
N ASN A 26 -12.42 8.92 -2.62
CA ASN A 26 -13.80 8.41 -2.50
C ASN A 26 -14.05 7.72 -1.16
N ALA A 27 -13.04 7.05 -0.60
CA ALA A 27 -13.10 6.44 0.73
C ALA A 27 -13.07 7.48 1.88
N GLY A 28 -12.99 8.78 1.57
CA GLY A 28 -12.95 9.85 2.56
C GLY A 28 -11.57 10.08 3.19
N LEU A 29 -10.51 9.58 2.57
CA LEU A 29 -9.13 9.81 2.99
C LEU A 29 -8.49 10.92 2.16
N SER A 30 -7.62 11.71 2.78
CA SER A 30 -6.85 12.76 2.13
C SER A 30 -5.38 12.40 2.04
N ILE A 31 -4.76 12.60 0.88
CA ILE A 31 -3.30 12.46 0.73
C ILE A 31 -2.65 13.76 1.18
N VAL A 32 -1.99 13.75 2.34
CA VAL A 32 -1.37 14.95 2.94
C VAL A 32 0.13 15.06 2.66
N ALA A 33 0.76 13.96 2.25
CA ALA A 33 2.12 13.96 1.71
C ALA A 33 2.30 12.82 0.71
N LYS A 34 3.15 13.04 -0.30
CA LYS A 34 3.51 12.07 -1.32
C LYS A 34 5.01 12.15 -1.61
N LYS A 35 5.66 11.01 -1.80
CA LYS A 35 7.07 10.93 -2.24
C LYS A 35 7.31 9.70 -3.12
N HIS A 36 8.00 9.87 -4.24
CA HIS A 36 8.53 8.77 -5.02
C HIS A 36 9.90 8.35 -4.47
N VAL A 37 10.08 7.06 -4.20
CA VAL A 37 11.29 6.54 -3.55
C VAL A 37 11.68 5.22 -4.20
N LEU A 38 12.95 5.09 -4.59
CA LEU A 38 13.56 3.79 -4.82
C LEU A 38 14.03 3.25 -3.47
N LEU A 39 13.39 2.20 -2.97
CA LEU A 39 13.69 1.63 -1.66
C LEU A 39 14.93 0.74 -1.74
N THR A 40 15.81 0.87 -0.75
CA THR A 40 16.89 -0.11 -0.57
C THR A 40 16.33 -1.41 -0.02
N LYS A 41 17.06 -2.51 -0.21
CA LYS A 41 16.68 -3.81 0.33
C LYS A 41 16.47 -3.76 1.84
N ASP A 42 17.37 -3.14 2.58
CA ASP A 42 17.29 -3.01 4.04
C ASP A 42 16.03 -2.22 4.46
N GLN A 43 15.70 -1.14 3.74
CA GLN A 43 14.47 -0.37 4.00
C GLN A 43 13.20 -1.19 3.79
N CYS A 44 13.17 -2.02 2.73
CA CYS A 44 12.05 -2.92 2.48
C CYS A 44 11.93 -4.03 3.53
N GLU A 45 13.05 -4.64 3.92
CA GLU A 45 13.06 -5.70 4.94
C GLU A 45 12.64 -5.18 6.31
N ASP A 46 13.11 -3.98 6.69
CA ASP A 46 12.71 -3.32 7.93
C ASP A 46 11.22 -2.94 7.91
N PHE A 47 10.71 -2.45 6.78
CA PHE A 47 9.29 -2.12 6.63
C PHE A 47 8.39 -3.34 6.74
N LEU A 48 8.78 -4.47 6.15
CA LEU A 48 8.00 -5.70 6.11
C LEU A 48 8.34 -6.66 7.24
N ILE A 49 9.08 -6.24 8.28
CA ILE A 49 9.60 -7.15 9.31
C ILE A 49 8.52 -7.98 10.02
N GLN A 50 7.31 -7.45 10.15
CA GLN A 50 6.17 -8.17 10.73
C GLN A 50 5.69 -9.33 9.84
N GLN A 51 5.95 -9.25 8.53
CA GLN A 51 5.62 -10.24 7.52
C GLN A 51 6.81 -11.16 7.20
N LYS A 52 7.88 -11.15 7.99
CA LYS A 52 9.10 -11.94 7.72
C LYS A 52 8.86 -13.46 7.61
N ASN A 53 7.80 -13.97 8.22
CA ASN A 53 7.42 -15.38 8.14
C ASN A 53 6.53 -15.71 6.93
N ASP A 54 6.11 -14.70 6.15
CA ASP A 54 5.38 -14.91 4.91
C ASP A 54 6.29 -15.60 3.87
N PRO A 55 5.85 -16.71 3.25
CA PRO A 55 6.61 -17.37 2.17
C PRO A 55 7.03 -16.44 1.03
N ASN A 56 6.24 -15.39 0.77
CA ASN A 56 6.47 -14.39 -0.27
C ASN A 56 7.31 -13.20 0.19
N PHE A 57 7.70 -13.10 1.47
CA PHE A 57 8.44 -11.95 2.01
C PHE A 57 9.61 -11.51 1.11
N LYS A 58 10.46 -12.46 0.69
CA LYS A 58 11.62 -12.17 -0.15
C LYS A 58 11.25 -11.68 -1.55
N SER A 59 10.23 -12.27 -2.17
CA SER A 59 9.78 -11.85 -3.50
C SER A 59 9.10 -10.49 -3.44
N THR A 60 8.32 -10.21 -2.38
CA THR A 60 7.73 -8.90 -2.12
C THR A 60 8.79 -7.82 -1.92
N CYS A 61 9.80 -8.06 -1.07
CA CYS A 61 10.93 -7.13 -0.90
C CYS A 61 11.64 -6.88 -2.23
N GLN A 62 11.88 -7.94 -3.03
CA GLN A 62 12.54 -7.80 -4.33
C GLN A 62 11.70 -6.98 -5.31
N SER A 63 10.37 -7.17 -5.34
CA SER A 63 9.47 -6.36 -6.18
C SER A 63 9.52 -4.89 -5.79
N MET A 64 9.40 -4.59 -4.49
CA MET A 64 9.43 -3.22 -3.98
C MET A 64 10.76 -2.49 -4.22
N CYS A 65 11.88 -3.22 -4.32
CA CYS A 65 13.19 -2.65 -4.65
C CYS A 65 13.50 -2.61 -6.15
N SER A 66 12.64 -3.19 -7.00
CA SER A 66 12.94 -3.34 -8.43
C SER A 66 12.81 -2.04 -9.21
N ASP A 67 11.93 -1.13 -8.76
CA ASP A 67 11.75 0.20 -9.31
C ASP A 67 11.19 1.13 -8.21
N THR A 68 10.88 2.36 -8.58
CA THR A 68 10.32 3.40 -7.75
C THR A 68 8.99 2.96 -7.14
N CYS A 69 8.78 3.23 -5.85
CA CYS A 69 7.49 3.15 -5.16
C CYS A 69 6.93 4.56 -4.94
N THR A 70 5.62 4.69 -4.77
CA THR A 70 5.01 5.92 -4.21
C THR A 70 4.68 5.71 -2.74
N ILE A 71 5.23 6.55 -1.88
CA ILE A 71 4.90 6.63 -0.46
C ILE A 71 3.89 7.74 -0.25
N LEU A 72 2.80 7.44 0.45
CA LEU A 72 1.72 8.37 0.77
C LEU A 72 1.52 8.45 2.29
N ILE A 73 1.21 9.64 2.79
CA ILE A 73 0.60 9.82 4.10
C ILE A 73 -0.86 10.12 3.88
N LEU A 74 -1.72 9.24 4.39
CA LEU A 74 -3.18 9.38 4.33
C LEU A 74 -3.68 9.93 5.66
N GLU A 75 -4.61 10.87 5.62
CA GLU A 75 -5.26 11.45 6.81
C GLU A 75 -6.78 11.36 6.68
N GLY A 76 -7.45 10.99 7.77
CA GLY A 76 -8.92 10.88 7.81
C GLY A 76 -9.43 10.35 9.14
N GLN A 77 -10.74 10.23 9.27
CA GLN A 77 -11.35 9.59 10.44
C GLN A 77 -11.23 8.06 10.28
N ASN A 78 -10.65 7.36 11.25
CA ASN A 78 -10.37 5.91 11.19
C ASN A 78 -9.47 5.52 10.00
N ALA A 79 -8.47 6.36 9.68
CA ALA A 79 -7.67 6.23 8.46
C ALA A 79 -6.97 4.87 8.32
N VAL A 80 -6.49 4.31 9.44
CA VAL A 80 -5.86 2.98 9.44
C VAL A 80 -6.86 1.90 9.03
N ARG A 81 -8.05 1.91 9.64
CA ARG A 81 -9.09 0.92 9.35
C ARG A 81 -9.59 1.03 7.91
N LEU A 82 -9.91 2.24 7.45
CA LEU A 82 -10.39 2.47 6.08
C LEU A 82 -9.36 2.02 5.04
N TRP A 83 -8.08 2.32 5.28
CA TRP A 83 -7.02 1.89 4.38
C TRP A 83 -6.88 0.36 4.32
N LEU A 84 -6.97 -0.34 5.46
CA LEU A 84 -6.95 -1.80 5.49
C LEU A 84 -8.18 -2.42 4.83
N GLU A 85 -9.37 -1.83 5.00
CA GLU A 85 -10.60 -2.25 4.32
C GLU A 85 -10.48 -2.09 2.80
N MET A 86 -9.83 -1.01 2.32
CA MET A 86 -9.57 -0.79 0.90
C MET A 86 -8.53 -1.75 0.29
N LEU A 87 -7.52 -2.16 1.06
CA LEU A 87 -6.48 -3.06 0.56
C LEU A 87 -7.02 -4.48 0.30
N GLY A 88 -8.03 -4.90 1.07
CA GLY A 88 -8.55 -6.27 0.99
C GLY A 88 -7.57 -7.33 1.53
N PRO A 89 -7.82 -8.62 1.23
CA PRO A 89 -6.94 -9.71 1.65
C PRO A 89 -5.51 -9.59 1.08
N ASP A 90 -4.51 -10.04 1.85
CA ASP A 90 -3.11 -10.03 1.43
C ASP A 90 -2.83 -10.88 0.17
N ASP A 91 -3.60 -11.96 -0.03
CA ASP A 91 -3.50 -12.83 -1.19
C ASP A 91 -4.38 -12.33 -2.34
N VAL A 92 -3.76 -12.06 -3.50
CA VAL A 92 -4.44 -11.48 -4.67
C VAL A 92 -5.50 -12.41 -5.24
N ASP A 93 -5.27 -13.73 -5.24
CA ASP A 93 -6.25 -14.69 -5.75
C ASP A 93 -7.46 -14.81 -4.81
N GLN A 94 -7.24 -14.67 -3.51
CA GLN A 94 -8.31 -14.54 -2.53
C GLN A 94 -9.08 -13.24 -2.74
N ALA A 95 -8.40 -12.09 -2.85
CA ALA A 95 -9.02 -10.79 -3.06
C ALA A 95 -9.93 -10.80 -4.30
N ARG A 96 -9.46 -11.33 -5.43
CA ARG A 96 -10.27 -11.48 -6.65
C ARG A 96 -11.53 -12.34 -6.48
N ARG A 97 -11.54 -13.26 -5.52
CA ARG A 97 -12.69 -14.15 -5.27
C ARG A 97 -13.66 -13.57 -4.26
N THR A 98 -13.16 -12.89 -3.22
CA THR A 98 -13.99 -12.40 -2.11
C THR A 98 -14.46 -10.97 -2.35
N ASP A 99 -13.63 -10.16 -3.00
CA ASP A 99 -13.80 -8.71 -3.11
C ASP A 99 -13.41 -8.20 -4.52
N PRO A 100 -14.05 -8.69 -5.60
CA PRO A 100 -13.62 -8.43 -6.98
C PRO A 100 -13.78 -6.97 -7.45
N ASP A 101 -14.62 -6.21 -6.75
CA ASP A 101 -14.93 -4.81 -7.08
C ASP A 101 -14.14 -3.80 -6.22
N LEU A 102 -13.28 -4.30 -5.31
CA LEU A 102 -12.24 -3.54 -4.62
C LEU A 102 -10.95 -3.58 -5.45
#